data_AF-A0A7C1H7A2-F1
#
_entry.id   AF-A0A7C1H7A2-F1
#
_cell.length_a   1.000
_cell.length_b   1.000
_cell.length_c   1.000
_cell.angle_alpha   90.00
_cell.angle_beta   90.00
_cell.angle_gamma   90.00
#
_symmetry.space_group_name_H-M   'P 1'
#
loop_
_entity.id
_entity.type
_entity.pdbx_description
1 polymer ?
#
loop_
_entity_poly.entity_id
_entity_poly.type
_entity_poly.pdbx_seq_one_letter_code
_entity_poly.pdbx_strand_id
1 'polypeptide(L)'
;AASIIELLGGHVDVITCSVAEAASQLESGQLKALAVMSDERLGKFPDVPTLKEQGINWSAGTWRGISVPVGTPDEVKAILETEVLKIANSEAFAEFMATNGFGIKIRNGEEFYEFAKQQDSAWKEVLELGGFIE
;
A
#
# COMPACT_ATOMS: atom_id res chain seq x y z
N ALA A 1 -14.84 -2.74 -1.25
CA ALA A 1 -14.69 -4.08 -0.63
C ALA A 1 -15.98 -4.55 0.00
N ALA A 2 -16.13 -5.88 0.12
CA ALA A 2 -17.17 -6.50 0.95
C ALA A 2 -17.10 -6.02 2.42
N SER A 3 -15.90 -5.81 2.97
CA SER A 3 -15.72 -5.33 4.36
C SER A 3 -16.35 -3.95 4.63
N ILE A 4 -16.34 -3.03 3.66
CA ILE A 4 -17.02 -1.73 3.79
C ILE A 4 -18.55 -1.92 3.91
N ILE A 5 -19.11 -2.86 3.15
CA ILE A 5 -20.54 -3.16 3.20
C ILE A 5 -20.89 -3.77 4.57
N GLU A 6 -20.08 -4.70 5.08
CA GLU A 6 -20.26 -5.29 6.42
C GLU A 6 -20.22 -4.22 7.52
N LEU A 7 -19.29 -3.27 7.44
CA LEU A 7 -19.19 -2.17 8.40
C LEU A 7 -20.42 -1.24 8.33
N LEU A 8 -20.82 -0.84 7.13
CA LEU A 8 -22.00 0.00 6.92
C LEU A 8 -23.30 -0.68 7.37
N GLY A 9 -23.37 -2.01 7.24
CA GLY A 9 -24.48 -2.84 7.73
C GLY A 9 -24.48 -3.08 9.24
N GLY A 10 -23.41 -2.68 9.95
CA GLY A 10 -23.25 -2.90 11.39
C GLY A 10 -22.95 -4.36 11.75
N HIS A 11 -22.41 -5.14 10.82
CA HIS A 11 -22.02 -6.54 11.05
C HIS A 11 -20.63 -6.67 11.68
N VAL A 12 -19.81 -5.64 11.56
CA VAL A 12 -18.49 -5.51 12.19
C VAL A 12 -18.30 -4.09 12.73
N ASP A 13 -17.52 -3.93 13.79
CA ASP A 13 -17.30 -2.61 14.42
C ASP A 13 -16.20 -1.79 13.73
N VAL A 14 -15.19 -2.48 13.17
CA VAL A 14 -13.99 -1.87 12.59
C VAL A 14 -13.50 -2.73 11.43
N ILE A 15 -12.96 -2.09 10.39
CA ILE A 15 -12.25 -2.75 9.29
C ILE A 15 -10.90 -2.10 9.08
N THR A 16 -9.95 -2.87 8.56
CA THR A 16 -8.68 -2.37 8.04
C THR A 16 -8.70 -2.48 6.52
N CYS A 17 -8.92 -1.36 5.84
CA CYS A 17 -8.87 -1.26 4.38
C CYS A 17 -8.01 -0.07 3.95
N SER A 18 -7.74 0.05 2.66
CA SER A 18 -7.04 1.24 2.15
C SER A 18 -7.95 2.47 2.25
N VAL A 19 -7.41 3.61 2.67
CA VAL A 19 -8.21 4.86 2.79
C VAL A 19 -8.78 5.28 1.43
N ALA A 20 -8.02 5.05 0.35
CA ALA A 20 -8.47 5.27 -1.03
C ALA A 20 -9.73 4.46 -1.38
N GLU A 21 -9.83 3.20 -0.91
CA GLU A 21 -10.99 2.36 -1.16
C GLU A 21 -12.25 2.83 -0.43
N ALA A 22 -12.08 3.42 0.76
CA ALA A 22 -13.19 3.98 1.54
C ALA A 22 -13.47 5.47 1.22
N ALA A 23 -12.78 6.06 0.23
CA ALA A 23 -12.80 7.50 -0.02
C ALA A 23 -14.22 8.07 -0.15
N SER A 24 -15.09 7.45 -0.94
CA SER A 24 -16.47 7.92 -1.13
C SER A 24 -17.29 7.91 0.16
N GLN A 25 -17.09 6.91 1.02
CA GLN A 25 -17.81 6.79 2.28
C GLN A 25 -17.26 7.72 3.36
N LEU A 26 -15.96 8.03 3.30
CA LEU A 26 -15.33 9.04 4.15
C LEU A 26 -15.80 10.45 3.75
N GLU A 27 -15.81 10.75 2.45
CA GLU A 27 -16.26 12.02 1.89
C GLU A 27 -17.76 12.26 2.14
N SER A 28 -18.59 11.21 2.12
CA SER A 28 -20.02 11.30 2.46
C SER A 28 -20.32 11.37 3.96
N GLY A 29 -19.31 11.16 4.81
CA GLY A 29 -19.46 11.11 6.27
C GLY A 29 -20.11 9.82 6.80
N GLN A 30 -20.31 8.81 5.94
CA GLN A 30 -20.85 7.50 6.35
C GLN A 30 -19.84 6.70 7.17
N LEU A 31 -18.55 6.89 6.91
CA LEU A 31 -17.46 6.27 7.66
C LEU A 31 -16.54 7.33 8.26
N LYS A 32 -15.82 6.94 9.31
CA LYS A 32 -14.76 7.72 9.94
C LYS A 32 -13.46 6.92 9.91
N ALA A 33 -12.41 7.49 9.33
CA ALA A 33 -11.07 6.92 9.42
C ALA A 33 -10.46 7.27 10.79
N LEU A 34 -9.97 6.25 11.51
CA LEU A 34 -9.38 6.41 12.84
C LEU A 34 -7.88 6.66 12.80
N ALA A 35 -7.19 6.02 11.87
CA ALA A 35 -5.78 6.19 11.59
C ALA A 35 -5.45 5.71 10.17
N VAL A 36 -4.31 6.16 9.65
CA VAL A 36 -3.65 5.55 8.49
C VAL A 36 -2.35 4.86 8.94
N MET A 37 -2.09 3.67 8.38
CA MET A 37 -0.92 2.85 8.70
C MET A 37 0.30 3.21 7.83
N SER A 38 0.50 4.50 7.55
CA SER A 38 1.64 5.03 6.78
C SER A 38 2.58 5.82 7.68
N ASP A 39 3.81 6.04 7.20
CA ASP A 39 4.80 6.85 7.93
C ASP A 39 4.39 8.33 8.01
N GLU A 40 3.65 8.81 7.01
CA GLU A 40 3.17 10.17 6.88
C GLU A 40 1.68 10.18 6.54
N ARG A 41 0.97 11.28 6.82
CA ARG A 41 -0.45 11.43 6.46
C ARG A 41 -0.63 11.43 4.94
N LEU A 42 -1.81 11.01 4.49
CA LEU A 42 -2.15 11.03 3.07
C LEU A 42 -2.58 12.43 2.65
N GLY A 43 -2.02 12.96 1.56
CA GLY A 43 -2.35 14.33 1.10
C GLY A 43 -3.83 14.56 0.82
N LYS A 44 -4.56 13.54 0.35
CA LYS A 44 -6.02 13.61 0.14
C LYS A 44 -6.84 13.57 1.44
N PHE A 45 -6.26 13.05 2.53
CA PHE A 45 -6.91 12.89 3.82
C PHE A 45 -6.05 13.44 4.96
N PRO A 46 -5.73 14.74 4.96
CA PRO A 46 -4.76 15.34 5.89
C PRO A 46 -5.23 15.33 7.34
N ASP A 47 -6.54 15.20 7.59
CA ASP A 47 -7.12 15.16 8.93
C ASP A 47 -7.03 13.77 9.59
N VAL A 48 -6.69 12.73 8.82
CA VAL A 48 -6.54 11.36 9.34
C VAL A 48 -5.12 11.22 9.91
N PRO A 49 -4.96 11.01 11.22
CA PRO A 49 -3.64 10.85 11.83
C PRO A 49 -3.00 9.52 11.41
N THR A 50 -1.69 9.45 11.44
CA THR A 50 -0.95 8.18 11.36
C THR A 50 -1.02 7.43 12.68
N LEU A 51 -0.78 6.12 12.66
CA LEU A 51 -0.56 5.35 13.90
C LEU A 51 0.61 5.90 14.74
N LYS A 52 1.67 6.39 14.08
CA LYS A 52 2.86 6.93 14.74
C LYS A 52 2.56 8.19 15.55
N GLU A 53 1.72 9.09 15.02
CA GLU A 53 1.24 10.28 15.74
C GLU A 53 0.39 9.93 16.97
N GLN A 54 -0.16 8.72 17.00
CA GLN A 54 -0.91 8.17 18.13
C GLN A 54 -0.05 7.32 19.08
N GLY A 55 1.27 7.31 18.89
CA GLY A 55 2.21 6.58 19.76
C GLY A 55 2.40 5.10 19.41
N ILE A 56 1.83 4.63 18.30
CA ILE A 56 2.01 3.26 17.81
C ILE A 56 3.03 3.29 16.68
N ASN A 57 4.26 2.85 16.95
CA ASN A 57 5.35 2.87 15.96
C ASN A 57 5.23 1.68 14.99
N TRP A 58 4.21 1.71 14.13
CA TRP A 58 3.98 0.69 13.11
C TRP A 58 3.42 1.32 11.84
N SER A 59 3.87 0.82 10.70
CA SER A 59 3.31 1.14 9.39
C SER A 59 3.21 -0.14 8.56
N ALA A 60 2.12 -0.24 7.81
CA ALA A 60 1.83 -1.35 6.92
C ALA A 60 1.07 -0.80 5.73
N GLY A 61 1.53 -1.12 4.54
CA GLY A 61 0.94 -0.64 3.30
C GLY A 61 1.01 -1.69 2.22
N THR A 62 0.01 -1.70 1.37
CA THR A 62 0.05 -2.56 0.18
C THR A 62 1.03 -1.96 -0.82
N TRP A 63 1.93 -2.78 -1.35
CA TRP A 63 2.83 -2.40 -2.43
C TRP A 63 2.50 -3.19 -3.70
N ARG A 64 3.04 -2.73 -4.83
CA ARG A 64 2.96 -3.43 -6.12
C ARG A 64 4.36 -3.45 -6.74
N GLY A 65 4.63 -4.48 -7.53
CA GLY A 65 5.88 -4.61 -8.26
C GLY A 65 5.73 -5.58 -9.41
N ILE A 66 6.77 -5.61 -10.25
CA ILE A 66 6.85 -6.47 -11.43
C ILE A 66 8.05 -7.39 -11.22
N SER A 67 7.85 -8.67 -11.48
CA SER A 67 8.91 -9.68 -11.45
C SER A 67 8.90 -10.49 -12.74
N VAL A 68 10.02 -11.14 -13.02
CA VAL A 68 10.19 -12.04 -14.17
C VAL A 68 10.55 -13.44 -13.68
N PRO A 69 10.33 -14.49 -14.49
CA PRO A 69 10.74 -15.85 -14.13
C PRO A 69 12.23 -15.98 -13.84
N VAL A 70 12.57 -16.97 -13.01
CA VAL A 70 13.97 -17.36 -12.80
C VAL A 70 14.58 -17.79 -14.13
N GLY A 71 15.78 -17.28 -14.43
CA GLY A 71 16.49 -17.56 -15.68
C GLY A 71 16.18 -16.62 -16.85
N THR A 72 15.34 -15.59 -16.66
CA THR A 72 15.18 -14.54 -17.69
C THR A 72 16.53 -13.87 -18.00
N PRO A 73 16.93 -13.77 -19.29
CA PRO A 73 18.19 -13.15 -19.69
C PRO A 73 18.35 -11.70 -19.19
N ASP A 74 19.58 -11.30 -18.89
CA ASP A 74 19.90 -9.97 -18.35
C ASP A 74 19.48 -8.83 -19.28
N GLU A 75 19.66 -9.02 -20.59
CA GLU A 75 19.22 -8.06 -21.61
C GLU A 75 17.70 -7.82 -21.59
N VAL A 76 16.89 -8.87 -21.36
CA VAL A 76 15.44 -8.75 -21.27
C VAL A 76 15.04 -8.03 -19.98
N LYS A 77 15.71 -8.35 -18.85
CA LYS A 77 15.50 -7.65 -17.58
C LYS A 77 15.79 -6.15 -17.71
N ALA A 78 16.91 -5.79 -18.35
CA ALA A 78 17.31 -4.41 -18.54
C ALA A 78 16.29 -3.60 -19.38
N ILE A 79 15.76 -4.20 -20.45
CA ILE A 79 14.71 -3.57 -21.26
C ILE A 79 13.45 -3.32 -20.43
N LEU A 80 12.98 -4.35 -19.72
CA LEU A 80 11.77 -4.24 -18.89
C LEU A 80 11.92 -3.21 -17.78
N GLU A 81 13.04 -3.22 -17.07
CA GLU A 81 13.33 -2.25 -16.01
C GLU A 81 13.33 -0.82 -16.56
N THR A 82 13.99 -0.59 -17.70
CA THR A 82 14.05 0.73 -18.35
C THR A 82 12.65 1.25 -18.69
N GLU A 83 11.83 0.45 -19.37
CA GLU A 83 10.50 0.88 -19.81
C GLU A 83 9.52 1.02 -18.63
N VAL A 84 9.58 0.12 -17.65
CA VAL A 84 8.75 0.21 -16.43
C VAL A 84 9.10 1.47 -15.64
N LEU A 85 10.39 1.77 -15.44
CA LEU A 85 10.80 2.98 -14.73
C LEU A 85 10.39 4.24 -15.50
N LYS A 86 10.50 4.24 -16.83
CA LYS A 86 10.02 5.36 -17.66
C LYS A 86 8.52 5.60 -17.48
N ILE A 87 7.71 4.54 -17.45
CA ILE A 87 6.26 4.65 -17.20
C ILE A 87 6.00 5.14 -15.77
N ALA A 88 6.63 4.54 -14.77
CA ALA A 88 6.42 4.87 -13.37
C ALA A 88 6.79 6.33 -13.06
N ASN A 89 7.81 6.88 -13.73
CA ASN A 89 8.22 8.28 -13.60
C ASN A 89 7.46 9.25 -14.53
N SER A 90 6.48 8.78 -15.30
CA SER A 90 5.71 9.66 -16.17
C SER A 90 4.68 10.49 -15.39
N GLU A 91 4.42 11.70 -15.88
CA GLU A 91 3.39 12.59 -15.32
C GLU A 91 2.01 11.92 -15.33
N ALA A 92 1.65 11.26 -16.44
CA ALA A 92 0.39 10.53 -16.55
C ALA A 92 0.22 9.45 -15.47
N PHE A 93 1.30 8.75 -15.09
CA PHE A 93 1.25 7.78 -14.00
C PHE A 93 1.11 8.47 -12.63
N ALA A 94 1.87 9.54 -12.40
CA ALA A 94 1.78 10.30 -11.15
C ALA A 94 0.36 10.88 -10.94
N GLU A 95 -0.24 11.47 -11.98
CA GLU A 95 -1.61 12.00 -11.96
C GLU A 95 -2.65 10.89 -11.72
N PHE A 96 -2.50 9.76 -12.41
CA PHE A 96 -3.38 8.61 -12.21
C PHE A 96 -3.36 8.14 -10.75
N MET A 97 -2.17 7.99 -10.17
CA MET A 97 -2.02 7.54 -8.79
C MET A 97 -2.59 8.56 -7.80
N ALA A 98 -2.30 9.85 -7.98
CA ALA A 98 -2.83 10.92 -7.14
C ALA A 98 -4.36 11.01 -7.18
N THR A 99 -4.96 10.93 -8.38
CA THR A 99 -6.43 10.94 -8.58
C THR A 99 -7.11 9.80 -7.82
N ASN A 100 -6.47 8.63 -7.79
CA ASN A 100 -6.96 7.46 -7.09
C ASN A 100 -6.55 7.42 -5.60
N GLY A 101 -5.90 8.46 -5.08
CA GLY A 101 -5.52 8.57 -3.67
C GLY A 101 -4.36 7.66 -3.26
N PHE A 102 -3.53 7.21 -4.20
CA PHE A 102 -2.35 6.40 -3.93
C PHE A 102 -1.09 7.24 -3.86
N GLY A 103 -0.29 7.04 -2.81
CA GLY A 103 1.09 7.53 -2.76
C GLY A 103 2.01 6.69 -3.64
N ILE A 104 3.01 7.33 -4.26
CA ILE A 104 3.99 6.65 -5.10
C ILE A 104 5.37 6.66 -4.43
N LYS A 105 6.01 5.49 -4.42
CA LYS A 105 7.43 5.32 -4.09
C LYS A 105 8.04 4.35 -5.10
N ILE A 106 8.66 4.92 -6.12
CA ILE A 106 9.27 4.19 -7.22
C ILE A 106 10.59 3.59 -6.73
N ARG A 107 10.84 2.34 -7.15
CA ARG A 107 12.08 1.61 -6.87
C ARG A 107 12.56 0.96 -8.16
N ASN A 108 13.86 0.93 -8.38
CA ASN A 108 14.46 0.10 -9.42
C ASN A 108 14.40 -1.39 -9.03
N GLY A 109 14.88 -2.28 -9.91
CA GLY A 109 14.80 -3.73 -9.70
C GLY A 109 15.53 -4.21 -8.44
N GLU A 110 16.73 -3.67 -8.18
CA GLU A 110 17.54 -4.01 -7.00
C GLU A 110 16.90 -3.50 -5.70
N GLU A 111 16.49 -2.23 -5.68
CA GLU A 111 15.80 -1.61 -4.55
C GLU A 111 14.48 -2.31 -4.24
N PHE A 112 13.74 -2.73 -5.29
CA PHE A 112 12.50 -3.46 -5.13
C PHE A 112 12.75 -4.86 -4.58
N TYR A 113 13.80 -5.56 -5.03
CA TYR A 113 14.15 -6.88 -4.52
C TYR A 113 14.50 -6.84 -3.01
N GLU A 114 15.34 -5.88 -2.60
CA GLU A 114 15.68 -5.73 -1.18
C GLU A 114 14.47 -5.31 -0.34
N PHE A 115 13.63 -4.42 -0.86
CA PHE A 115 12.37 -4.08 -0.21
C PHE A 115 11.45 -5.31 -0.06
N ALA A 116 11.29 -6.12 -1.11
CA ALA A 116 10.44 -7.31 -1.07
C ALA A 116 10.94 -8.33 -0.04
N LYS A 117 12.25 -8.55 0.07
CA LYS A 117 12.86 -9.40 1.11
C LYS A 117 12.60 -8.88 2.52
N GLN A 118 12.72 -7.57 2.73
CA GLN A 118 12.41 -6.94 4.01
C GLN A 118 10.93 -7.11 4.37
N GLN A 119 10.03 -6.93 3.40
CA GLN A 119 8.60 -7.12 3.59
C GLN A 119 8.26 -8.58 3.91
N ASP A 120 8.86 -9.55 3.21
CA ASP A 120 8.69 -10.98 3.49
C ASP A 120 9.08 -11.32 4.94
N SER A 121 10.26 -10.85 5.37
CA SER A 121 10.73 -11.06 6.74
C SER A 121 9.81 -10.40 7.79
N ALA A 122 9.39 -9.16 7.55
CA ALA A 122 8.51 -8.43 8.47
C ALA A 122 7.11 -9.08 8.57
N TRP A 123 6.56 -9.53 7.45
CA TRP A 123 5.25 -10.20 7.45
C TRP A 123 5.31 -11.60 8.04
N LYS A 124 6.43 -12.32 7.88
CA LYS A 124 6.65 -13.60 8.57
C LYS A 124 6.49 -13.45 10.08
N GLU A 125 7.14 -12.46 10.69
CA GLU A 125 7.02 -12.21 12.13
C GLU A 125 5.57 -11.91 12.55
N VAL A 126 4.84 -11.10 11.77
CA VAL A 126 3.42 -10.79 12.03
C VAL A 126 2.55 -12.05 11.92
N LEU A 127 2.80 -12.91 10.94
CA LEU A 127 2.04 -14.15 10.72
C LEU A 127 2.31 -15.17 11.83
N GLU A 128 3.56 -15.30 12.30
CA GLU A 128 3.92 -16.14 13.45
C GLU A 128 3.25 -15.64 14.74
N LEU A 129 3.35 -14.34 15.03
CA LEU A 129 2.68 -13.72 16.19
C LEU A 129 1.15 -13.86 16.13
N GLY A 130 0.57 -13.81 14.93
CA GLY A 130 -0.85 -14.03 14.70
C GLY A 130 -1.28 -15.50 14.75
N GLY A 131 -0.33 -16.45 14.82
CA GLY A 131 -0.60 -17.88 14.82
C GLY A 131 -1.07 -18.44 13.47
N PHE A 132 -0.74 -17.75 12.37
CA PHE A 132 -1.08 -18.20 11.00
C PHE A 132 -0.06 -19.20 10.45
N ILE A 133 1.18 -19.14 10.92
CA ILE A 133 2.29 -20.02 10.55
C ILE A 133 3.14 -20.33 11.80
N GLU A 134 3.95 -21.39 11.71
CA GLU A 134 4.91 -21.84 12.75
C GLU A 134 6.35 -21.55 12.37
#